data_AF-A0A2G5DKK9-F1
#
_entry.id   AF-A0A2G5DKK9-F1
#
_cell.length_a   1.000
_cell.length_b   1.000
_cell.length_c   1.000
_cell.angle_alpha   90.00
_cell.angle_beta   90.00
_cell.angle_gamma   90.00
#
_symmetry.space_group_name_H-M   'P 1'
#
loop_
_entity.id
_entity.type
_entity.pdbx_description
1 polymer ?
#
loop_
_entity_poly.entity_id
_entity_poly.type
_entity_poly.pdbx_seq_one_letter_code
_entity_poly.pdbx_strand_id
1 'polypeptide(L)'
;MNTSQLAISVAFLGCLSFLLGVIAENKKPAAGLPIGKDITICKFPSDPTVALGSVSFVALIFSAAIGLLSVFYPYGGVSVPKPALFKSIVLHIFFWIASICTVLGGGMMLWATITEGLHHVRNVHHTPNYACPTAKTGLFGGAAFISLDASLLWLVCLMLTHNARADYLDEADPKGDYGEVLATMKA
;
A
#
# COMPACT_ATOMS: atom_id res chain seq x y z
N MET A 1 19.85 6.18 -0.93
CA MET A 1 18.68 6.17 -1.84
C MET A 1 18.16 7.60 -1.92
N ASN A 2 18.00 8.15 -3.11
CA ASN A 2 17.50 9.52 -3.29
C ASN A 2 15.97 9.52 -3.13
N THR A 3 15.38 10.65 -2.71
CA THR A 3 13.93 10.81 -2.56
C THR A 3 13.17 10.47 -3.84
N SER A 4 13.72 10.83 -5.00
CA SER A 4 13.20 10.47 -6.32
C SER A 4 13.13 8.97 -6.56
N GLN A 5 14.14 8.20 -6.14
CA GLN A 5 14.15 6.75 -6.31
C GLN A 5 13.05 6.07 -5.48
N LEU A 6 12.79 6.59 -4.28
CA LEU A 6 11.72 6.08 -3.42
C LEU A 6 10.34 6.42 -3.97
N ALA A 7 10.15 7.66 -4.44
CA ALA A 7 8.91 8.06 -5.09
C ALA A 7 8.59 7.17 -6.30
N ILE A 8 9.58 6.95 -7.17
CA ILE A 8 9.42 6.09 -8.36
C ILE A 8 9.12 4.65 -7.93
N SER A 9 9.80 4.14 -6.89
CA SER A 9 9.58 2.76 -6.40
C SER A 9 8.17 2.57 -5.84
N VAL A 10 7.70 3.50 -5.00
CA VAL A 10 6.34 3.49 -4.42
C VAL A 10 5.30 3.58 -5.52
N ALA A 11 5.47 4.50 -6.48
CA ALA A 11 4.56 4.67 -7.60
C ALA A 11 4.51 3.43 -8.50
N PHE A 12 5.67 2.86 -8.84
CA PHE A 12 5.75 1.66 -9.67
C PHE A 12 5.08 0.46 -8.99
N LEU A 13 5.41 0.19 -7.73
CA LEU A 13 4.83 -0.92 -6.97
C LEU A 13 3.33 -0.73 -6.70
N GLY A 14 2.89 0.51 -6.44
CA GLY A 14 1.48 0.85 -6.28
C GLY A 14 0.68 0.61 -7.56
N CYS A 15 1.19 1.11 -8.70
CA CYS A 15 0.58 0.88 -10.01
C CYS A 15 0.56 -0.61 -10.38
N LEU A 16 1.65 -1.33 -10.11
CA LEU A 16 1.73 -2.78 -10.32
C LEU A 16 0.68 -3.52 -9.46
N SER A 17 0.56 -3.17 -8.17
CA SER A 17 -0.45 -3.75 -7.28
C SER A 17 -1.87 -3.51 -7.83
N PHE A 18 -2.17 -2.27 -8.24
CA PHE A 18 -3.45 -1.90 -8.83
C PHE A 18 -3.77 -2.71 -10.10
N LEU A 19 -2.87 -2.71 -11.08
CA LEU A 19 -3.07 -3.39 -12.36
C LEU A 19 -3.28 -4.90 -12.15
N LEU A 20 -2.47 -5.54 -11.32
CA LEU A 20 -2.61 -6.96 -11.03
C LEU A 20 -3.95 -7.27 -10.32
N GLY A 21 -4.39 -6.40 -9.40
CA GLY A 21 -5.69 -6.56 -8.74
C GLY A 21 -6.88 -6.42 -9.70
N VAL A 22 -6.83 -5.46 -10.63
CA VAL A 22 -7.87 -5.29 -11.66
C VAL A 22 -7.86 -6.47 -12.65
N ILE A 23 -6.68 -6.97 -13.04
CA ILE A 23 -6.58 -8.15 -13.92
C ILE A 23 -7.09 -9.39 -13.19
N ALA A 24 -6.80 -9.56 -11.90
CA ALA A 24 -7.32 -10.65 -11.09
C ALA A 24 -8.86 -10.65 -11.06
N GLU A 25 -9.49 -9.48 -10.89
CA GLU A 25 -10.95 -9.34 -10.94
C GLU A 25 -11.50 -9.71 -12.33
N ASN A 26 -10.90 -9.21 -13.42
CA ASN A 26 -11.40 -9.47 -14.78
C ASN A 26 -11.22 -10.93 -15.24
N LYS A 27 -10.19 -11.61 -14.74
CA LYS A 27 -9.90 -13.02 -15.09
C LYS A 27 -10.65 -14.02 -14.23
N LYS A 28 -11.39 -13.57 -13.23
CA LYS A 28 -12.13 -14.43 -12.32
C LYS A 28 -13.38 -15.03 -13.00
N PRO A 29 -13.64 -16.34 -12.90
CA PRO A 29 -14.87 -16.93 -13.40
C PRO A 29 -16.08 -16.56 -12.54
N ALA A 30 -17.25 -16.49 -13.18
CA ALA A 30 -18.50 -16.16 -12.50
C ALA A 30 -18.95 -17.26 -11.52
N ALA A 31 -18.73 -18.54 -11.84
CA ALA A 31 -19.05 -19.70 -11.00
C ALA A 31 -18.24 -20.93 -11.42
N GLY A 32 -18.04 -21.88 -10.50
CA GLY A 32 -17.51 -23.21 -10.82
C GLY A 32 -18.56 -24.11 -11.47
N LEU A 33 -18.13 -25.11 -12.25
CA LEU A 33 -19.02 -26.11 -12.83
C LEU A 33 -19.26 -27.26 -11.84
N PRO A 34 -20.50 -27.50 -11.38
CA PRO A 34 -20.80 -28.65 -10.52
C PRO A 34 -20.84 -29.93 -11.35
N ILE A 35 -19.99 -30.91 -11.01
CA ILE A 35 -19.95 -32.23 -11.64
C ILE A 35 -20.31 -33.29 -10.59
N GLY A 36 -21.34 -34.12 -10.86
CA GLY A 36 -21.74 -35.25 -10.02
C GLY A 36 -23.17 -35.14 -9.47
N LYS A 37 -23.87 -36.29 -9.35
CA LYS A 37 -25.28 -36.39 -8.94
C LYS A 37 -25.46 -36.53 -7.41
N ASP A 38 -24.63 -37.34 -6.75
CA ASP A 38 -24.71 -37.59 -5.29
C ASP A 38 -23.62 -36.86 -4.49
N ILE A 39 -22.49 -36.55 -5.14
CA ILE A 39 -21.37 -35.75 -4.61
C ILE A 39 -21.11 -34.65 -5.64
N THR A 40 -21.21 -33.38 -5.25
CA THR A 40 -20.93 -32.26 -6.15
C THR A 40 -19.45 -31.92 -6.06
N ILE A 41 -18.72 -32.19 -7.14
CA ILE A 41 -17.33 -31.79 -7.31
C ILE A 41 -17.32 -30.49 -8.10
N CYS A 42 -16.86 -29.42 -7.49
CA CYS A 42 -16.72 -28.13 -8.13
C CYS A 42 -15.45 -28.11 -8.98
N LYS A 43 -15.60 -28.15 -10.31
CA LYS A 43 -14.46 -27.97 -11.21
C LYS A 43 -14.34 -26.50 -11.56
N PHE A 44 -13.32 -25.87 -10.97
CA PHE A 44 -12.90 -24.52 -11.34
C PHE A 44 -11.88 -24.61 -12.49
N PRO A 45 -11.97 -23.76 -13.52
CA PRO A 45 -10.94 -23.67 -14.54
C PRO A 45 -9.59 -23.24 -13.94
N SER A 46 -8.50 -23.36 -14.70
CA SER A 46 -7.20 -22.84 -14.25
C SER A 46 -7.24 -21.30 -14.24
N ASP A 47 -7.60 -20.73 -13.10
CA ASP A 47 -7.72 -19.30 -12.93
C ASP A 47 -6.46 -18.72 -12.28
N PRO A 48 -5.78 -17.75 -12.92
CA PRO A 48 -4.59 -17.11 -12.35
C PRO A 48 -4.93 -16.12 -11.21
N THR A 49 -6.21 -15.98 -10.85
CA THR A 49 -6.72 -15.00 -9.87
C THR A 49 -6.00 -15.08 -8.52
N VAL A 50 -5.77 -16.29 -8.00
CA VAL A 50 -5.06 -16.47 -6.71
C VAL A 50 -3.61 -16.01 -6.82
N ALA A 51 -2.93 -16.35 -7.91
CA ALA A 51 -1.55 -15.93 -8.14
C ALA A 51 -1.46 -14.40 -8.31
N LEU A 52 -2.31 -13.81 -9.16
CA LEU A 52 -2.36 -12.37 -9.40
C LEU A 52 -2.71 -11.57 -8.13
N GLY A 53 -3.68 -12.05 -7.34
CA GLY A 53 -4.05 -11.47 -6.05
C GLY A 53 -2.91 -11.53 -5.04
N SER A 54 -2.20 -12.65 -4.96
CA SER A 54 -1.03 -12.80 -4.07
C SER A 54 0.12 -11.87 -4.45
N VAL A 55 0.44 -11.75 -5.74
CA VAL A 55 1.51 -10.85 -6.22
C VAL A 55 1.10 -9.39 -6.01
N SER A 56 -0.17 -9.04 -6.25
CA SER A 56 -0.71 -7.71 -5.98
C SER A 56 -0.58 -7.33 -4.49
N PHE A 57 -0.91 -8.25 -3.59
CA PHE A 57 -0.76 -8.06 -2.14
C PHE A 57 0.70 -7.84 -1.76
N VAL A 58 1.61 -8.68 -2.26
CA VAL A 58 3.05 -8.53 -2.01
C VAL A 58 3.58 -7.19 -2.51
N ALA A 59 3.18 -6.76 -3.71
CA ALA A 59 3.55 -5.46 -4.26
C ALA A 59 3.04 -4.29 -3.39
N LEU A 60 1.83 -4.37 -2.85
CA LEU A 60 1.29 -3.39 -1.90
C LEU A 60 2.13 -3.33 -0.62
N ILE A 61 2.50 -4.48 -0.04
CA ILE A 61 3.33 -4.52 1.18
C ILE A 61 4.69 -3.88 0.92
N PHE A 62 5.34 -4.17 -0.20
CA PHE A 62 6.60 -3.51 -0.56
C PHE A 62 6.42 -2.01 -0.79
N SER A 63 5.36 -1.58 -1.47
CA SER A 63 5.06 -0.16 -1.67
C SER A 63 4.88 0.57 -0.33
N ALA A 64 4.10 -0.01 0.59
CA ALA A 64 3.87 0.56 1.91
C ALA A 64 5.12 0.53 2.80
N ALA A 65 5.93 -0.53 2.75
CA ALA A 65 7.19 -0.61 3.48
C ALA A 65 8.16 0.48 3.01
N ILE A 66 8.29 0.68 1.69
CA ILE A 66 9.10 1.76 1.12
C ILE A 66 8.52 3.12 1.50
N GLY A 67 7.20 3.30 1.43
CA GLY A 67 6.51 4.52 1.88
C GLY A 67 6.79 4.85 3.35
N LEU A 68 6.70 3.86 4.24
CA LEU A 68 6.98 3.98 5.66
C LEU A 68 8.45 4.32 5.93
N LEU A 69 9.36 3.55 5.31
CA LEU A 69 10.80 3.83 5.36
C LEU A 69 11.08 5.25 4.85
N SER A 70 10.30 5.71 3.88
CA SER A 70 10.55 7.00 3.27
C SER A 70 10.31 8.18 4.22
N VAL A 71 9.40 8.00 5.19
CA VAL A 71 9.08 8.98 6.23
C VAL A 71 10.15 9.03 7.32
N PHE A 72 10.70 7.87 7.70
CA PHE A 72 11.64 7.78 8.82
C PHE A 72 13.12 7.84 8.44
N TYR A 73 13.49 7.46 7.21
CA TYR A 73 14.89 7.36 6.84
C TYR A 73 15.45 8.72 6.41
N PRO A 74 16.63 9.14 6.93
CA PRO A 74 17.27 10.39 6.54
C PRO A 74 17.77 10.35 5.10
N TYR A 75 17.55 11.43 4.34
CA TYR A 75 18.12 11.61 3.01
C TYR A 75 19.27 12.59 3.06
N GLY A 76 20.34 12.30 2.34
CA GLY A 76 21.45 13.25 2.21
C GLY A 76 22.28 13.45 3.48
N GLY A 77 22.29 12.49 4.42
CA GLY A 77 23.15 12.54 5.61
C GLY A 77 22.63 13.38 6.76
N VAL A 78 21.42 13.96 6.64
CA VAL A 78 20.83 14.80 7.69
C VAL A 78 19.63 14.10 8.31
N SER A 79 19.71 13.82 9.62
CA SER A 79 18.64 13.19 10.39
C SER A 79 17.82 14.23 11.14
N VAL A 80 16.53 14.32 10.84
CA VAL A 80 15.58 15.16 11.57
C VAL A 80 14.92 14.35 12.69
N PRO A 81 14.88 14.83 13.94
CA PRO A 81 14.23 14.12 15.03
C PRO A 81 12.72 13.94 14.76
N LYS A 82 12.20 12.74 15.04
CA LYS A 82 10.77 12.39 14.89
C LYS A 82 9.79 13.45 15.43
N PRO A 83 10.00 14.05 16.63
CA PRO A 83 9.09 15.08 17.14
C PRO A 83 9.07 16.36 16.27
N ALA A 84 10.15 16.71 15.59
CA ALA A 84 10.16 17.84 14.66
C ALA A 84 9.40 17.53 13.36
N LEU A 85 9.51 16.27 12.89
CA LEU A 85 8.86 15.81 11.66
C LEU A 85 7.32 15.74 11.79
N PHE A 86 6.82 15.35 12.96
CA PHE A 86 5.39 15.30 13.27
C PHE A 86 4.82 16.59 13.90
N LYS A 87 5.59 17.70 13.93
CA LYS A 87 5.06 19.02 14.30
C LYS A 87 3.95 19.47 13.33
N SER A 88 4.03 19.04 12.07
CA SER A 88 2.98 19.27 11.08
C SER A 88 1.81 18.30 11.26
N ILE A 89 0.66 18.82 11.67
CA ILE A 89 -0.61 18.07 11.80
C ILE A 89 -0.98 17.38 10.47
N VAL A 90 -0.68 18.03 9.34
CA VAL A 90 -0.97 17.51 7.99
C VAL A 90 -0.24 16.19 7.76
N LEU A 91 1.06 16.13 8.03
CA LEU A 91 1.86 14.91 7.87
C LEU A 91 1.33 13.78 8.76
N HIS A 92 0.94 14.09 10.00
CA HIS A 92 0.39 13.11 10.92
C HIS A 92 -0.93 12.50 10.42
N ILE A 93 -1.85 13.33 9.91
CA ILE A 93 -3.13 12.87 9.37
C ILE A 93 -2.92 11.98 8.14
N PHE A 94 -2.13 12.43 7.16
CA PHE A 94 -1.87 11.64 5.94
C PHE A 94 -1.19 10.31 6.25
N PHE A 95 -0.29 10.27 7.22
CA PHE A 95 0.39 9.05 7.65
C PHE A 95 -0.58 7.99 8.19
N TRP A 96 -1.53 8.40 9.04
CA TRP A 96 -2.54 7.49 9.57
C TRP A 96 -3.51 7.00 8.49
N ILE A 97 -3.98 7.91 7.62
CA ILE A 97 -4.88 7.53 6.52
C ILE A 97 -4.16 6.55 5.58
N ALA A 98 -2.91 6.82 5.19
CA ALA A 98 -2.11 5.92 4.35
C ALA A 98 -1.97 4.52 4.98
N SER A 99 -1.72 4.48 6.29
CA SER A 99 -1.60 3.23 7.04
C SER A 99 -2.92 2.45 7.08
N ILE A 100 -4.03 3.12 7.37
CA ILE A 100 -5.37 2.52 7.41
C ILE A 100 -5.76 2.00 6.01
N CYS A 101 -5.58 2.79 4.96
CA CYS A 101 -5.86 2.37 3.58
C CYS A 101 -5.00 1.16 3.18
N THR A 102 -3.72 1.13 3.54
CA THR A 102 -2.84 -0.02 3.27
C THR A 102 -3.39 -1.29 3.92
N VAL A 103 -3.78 -1.22 5.21
CA VAL A 103 -4.29 -2.38 5.94
C VAL A 103 -5.64 -2.83 5.39
N LEU A 104 -6.55 -1.90 5.08
CA LEU A 104 -7.86 -2.22 4.51
C LEU A 104 -7.74 -2.85 3.12
N GLY A 105 -6.98 -2.23 2.22
CA GLY A 105 -6.76 -2.75 0.86
C GLY A 105 -6.06 -4.10 0.88
N GLY A 106 -5.02 -4.24 1.71
CA GLY A 106 -4.31 -5.50 1.89
C GLY A 106 -5.18 -6.59 2.51
N GLY A 107 -5.98 -6.25 3.52
CA GLY A 107 -6.92 -7.18 4.17
C GLY A 107 -7.99 -7.69 3.21
N MET A 108 -8.58 -6.81 2.40
CA MET A 108 -9.56 -7.19 1.37
C MET A 108 -8.93 -8.08 0.29
N MET A 109 -7.73 -7.74 -0.19
CA MET A 109 -6.99 -8.52 -1.19
C MET A 109 -6.64 -9.91 -0.65
N LEU A 110 -6.13 -9.98 0.59
CA LEU A 110 -5.76 -11.22 1.25
C LEU A 110 -6.99 -12.10 1.51
N TRP A 111 -8.08 -11.51 1.98
CA TRP A 111 -9.35 -12.22 2.19
C TRP A 111 -9.89 -12.81 0.88
N ALA A 112 -9.92 -12.02 -0.19
CA ALA A 112 -10.36 -12.49 -1.51
C ALA A 112 -9.48 -13.64 -2.03
N THR A 113 -8.16 -13.52 -1.85
CA THR A 113 -7.19 -14.54 -2.28
C THR A 113 -7.34 -15.85 -1.47
N ILE A 114 -7.49 -15.76 -0.15
CA ILE A 114 -7.66 -16.94 0.73
C ILE A 114 -8.99 -17.63 0.45
N THR A 115 -10.08 -16.88 0.29
CA THR A 115 -11.40 -17.46 0.01
C THR A 115 -11.40 -18.19 -1.33
N GLU A 116 -10.85 -17.57 -2.39
CA GLU A 116 -10.72 -18.23 -3.70
C GLU A 116 -9.82 -19.48 -3.61
N GLY A 117 -8.69 -19.39 -2.91
CA GLY A 117 -7.79 -20.53 -2.69
C GLY A 117 -8.47 -21.67 -1.92
N LEU A 118 -9.27 -21.35 -0.89
CA LEU A 118 -10.02 -22.33 -0.11
C LEU A 118 -11.09 -23.03 -0.97
N HIS A 119 -11.78 -22.30 -1.84
CA HIS A 119 -12.75 -22.89 -2.78
C HIS A 119 -12.09 -23.88 -3.75
N HIS A 120 -10.88 -23.57 -4.23
CA HIS A 120 -10.12 -24.50 -5.09
C HIS A 120 -9.67 -25.77 -4.36
N VAL A 121 -9.20 -25.66 -3.12
CA VAL A 121 -8.71 -26.80 -2.33
C VAL A 121 -9.87 -27.67 -1.82
N ARG A 122 -10.96 -27.03 -1.39
CA ARG A 122 -12.16 -27.71 -0.85
C ARG A 122 -13.23 -27.83 -1.93
N ASN A 123 -12.90 -28.53 -3.01
CA ASN A 123 -13.76 -28.67 -4.18
C ASN A 123 -14.82 -29.79 -4.08
N VAL A 124 -14.70 -30.72 -3.13
CA VAL A 124 -15.64 -31.83 -2.94
C VAL A 124 -16.69 -31.49 -1.89
N HIS A 125 -17.97 -31.52 -2.28
CA HIS A 125 -19.11 -31.28 -1.39
C HIS A 125 -20.05 -32.49 -1.40
N HIS A 126 -20.35 -33.02 -0.21
CA HIS A 126 -21.26 -34.16 -0.01
C HIS A 126 -22.75 -33.78 -0.07
N THR A 127 -23.06 -32.55 -0.46
CA THR A 127 -24.44 -32.07 -0.62
C THR A 127 -24.84 -32.06 -2.09
N PRO A 128 -25.93 -32.75 -2.47
CA PRO A 128 -26.49 -32.61 -3.81
C PRO A 128 -26.97 -31.15 -3.98
N ASN A 129 -26.66 -30.53 -5.12
CA ASN A 129 -26.97 -29.12 -5.47
C ASN A 129 -26.12 -28.00 -4.84
N TYR A 130 -24.85 -28.23 -4.50
CA TYR A 130 -23.97 -27.11 -4.12
C TYR A 130 -23.65 -26.20 -5.31
N ALA A 131 -23.86 -24.88 -5.16
CA ALA A 131 -23.77 -23.89 -6.25
C ALA A 131 -22.34 -23.45 -6.63
N CYS A 132 -21.30 -24.16 -6.16
CA CYS A 132 -19.87 -23.89 -6.44
C CYS A 132 -19.51 -22.40 -6.51
N PRO A 133 -19.72 -21.64 -5.41
CA PRO A 133 -19.46 -20.21 -5.38
C PRO A 133 -17.95 -19.92 -5.47
N THR A 134 -17.64 -18.79 -6.08
CA THR A 134 -16.30 -18.18 -6.09
C THR A 134 -16.31 -16.94 -5.19
N ALA A 135 -15.16 -16.32 -4.95
CA ALA A 135 -15.06 -15.10 -4.15
C ALA A 135 -16.00 -13.99 -4.68
N LYS A 136 -16.46 -13.10 -3.81
CA LYS A 136 -17.44 -12.07 -4.18
C LYS A 136 -16.88 -11.16 -5.27
N THR A 137 -17.61 -10.99 -6.37
CA THR A 137 -17.24 -10.07 -7.46
C THR A 137 -17.15 -8.64 -6.93
N GLY A 138 -16.19 -7.89 -7.47
CA GLY A 138 -15.84 -6.53 -7.08
C GLY A 138 -14.90 -6.43 -5.88
N LEU A 139 -14.60 -7.53 -5.18
CA LEU A 139 -13.73 -7.46 -4.00
C LEU A 139 -12.25 -7.26 -4.37
N PHE A 140 -11.75 -7.93 -5.43
CA PHE A 140 -10.38 -7.69 -5.92
C PHE A 140 -10.26 -6.30 -6.55
N GLY A 141 -11.28 -5.89 -7.31
CA GLY A 141 -11.35 -4.54 -7.88
C GLY A 141 -11.33 -3.45 -6.81
N GLY A 142 -12.18 -3.57 -5.79
CA GLY A 142 -12.22 -2.60 -4.68
C GLY A 142 -10.91 -2.55 -3.88
N ALA A 143 -10.32 -3.72 -3.60
CA ALA A 143 -9.01 -3.79 -2.95
C ALA A 143 -7.90 -3.14 -3.79
N ALA A 144 -7.95 -3.28 -5.12
CA ALA A 144 -7.00 -2.65 -6.03
C ALA A 144 -7.09 -1.11 -5.98
N PHE A 145 -8.30 -0.54 -5.96
CA PHE A 145 -8.48 0.92 -5.83
C PHE A 145 -7.97 1.43 -4.48
N ILE A 146 -8.27 0.75 -3.38
CA ILE A 146 -7.75 1.15 -2.06
C ILE A 146 -6.22 1.02 -2.00
N SER A 147 -5.63 0.04 -2.68
CA SER A 147 -4.18 -0.11 -2.82
C SER A 147 -3.56 1.06 -3.59
N LEU A 148 -4.22 1.52 -4.68
CA LEU A 148 -3.81 2.71 -5.43
C LEU A 148 -3.86 3.95 -4.54
N ASP A 149 -4.97 4.18 -3.83
CA ASP A 149 -5.13 5.31 -2.91
C ASP A 149 -4.07 5.29 -1.81
N ALA A 150 -3.80 4.13 -1.22
CA ALA A 150 -2.73 3.96 -0.23
C ALA A 150 -1.36 4.38 -0.81
N SER A 151 -1.04 3.96 -2.04
CA SER A 151 0.23 4.33 -2.68
C SER A 151 0.33 5.84 -2.95
N LEU A 152 -0.76 6.49 -3.35
CA LEU A 152 -0.81 7.94 -3.55
C LEU A 152 -0.62 8.68 -2.22
N LEU A 153 -1.27 8.22 -1.15
CA LEU A 153 -1.11 8.79 0.19
C LEU A 153 0.32 8.63 0.71
N TRP A 154 1.00 7.50 0.43
CA TRP A 154 2.42 7.33 0.74
C TRP A 154 3.31 8.30 -0.04
N LEU A 155 3.01 8.60 -1.32
CA LEU A 155 3.72 9.62 -2.09
C LEU A 155 3.52 11.02 -1.51
N VAL A 156 2.29 11.35 -1.08
CA VAL A 156 2.02 12.61 -0.38
C VAL A 156 2.80 12.70 0.93
N CYS A 157 2.86 11.60 1.71
CA CYS A 157 3.67 11.55 2.93
C CYS A 157 5.16 11.80 2.64
N LEU A 158 5.69 11.23 1.56
CA LEU A 158 7.08 11.47 1.14
C LEU A 158 7.32 12.94 0.78
N MET A 159 6.41 13.57 0.03
CA MET A 159 6.49 14.99 -0.31
C MET A 159 6.42 15.89 0.94
N LEU A 160 5.45 15.65 1.82
CA LEU A 160 5.31 16.41 3.07
C LEU A 160 6.52 16.24 3.97
N THR A 161 7.07 15.03 4.03
CA THR A 161 8.29 14.74 4.79
C THR A 161 9.48 15.51 4.25
N HIS A 162 9.62 15.60 2.92
CA HIS A 162 10.68 16.37 2.30
C HIS A 162 10.59 17.85 2.66
N ASN A 163 9.39 18.43 2.61
CA ASN A 163 9.16 19.83 2.95
C ASN A 163 9.39 20.11 4.45
N ALA A 164 8.85 19.28 5.33
CA ALA A 164 9.02 19.44 6.78
C ALA A 164 10.49 19.34 7.21
N ARG A 165 11.32 18.57 6.48
CA ARG A 165 12.75 18.49 6.73
C ARG A 165 13.49 19.73 6.24
N ALA A 166 13.11 20.27 5.08
CA ALA A 166 13.67 21.52 4.58
C ALA A 166 13.39 22.67 5.58
N ASP A 167 12.14 22.81 6.01
CA ASP A 167 11.73 23.83 6.98
C ASP A 167 12.50 23.71 8.31
N TYR A 168 12.71 22.48 8.81
CA TYR A 168 13.46 22.26 10.05
C TYR A 168 14.95 22.64 9.94
N LEU A 169 15.56 22.41 8.78
CA LEU A 169 16.98 22.73 8.57
C LEU A 169 17.20 24.22 8.33
N ASP A 170 16.26 24.89 7.65
CA ASP A 170 16.27 26.34 7.51
C ASP A 170 16.07 27.05 8.85
N GLU A 171 15.22 26.51 9.75
CA GLU A 171 15.08 26.99 11.14
C GLU A 171 16.34 26.74 11.99
N ALA A 172 17.11 25.69 11.70
CA ALA A 172 18.28 25.29 12.48
C ALA A 172 19.58 26.01 12.08
N ASP A 173 19.64 26.61 10.89
CA ASP A 173 20.80 27.37 10.42
C ASP A 173 20.75 28.79 11.03
N PRO A 174 21.68 29.19 11.93
CA PRO A 174 21.60 30.44 12.66
C PRO A 174 21.96 31.62 11.74
N LYS A 175 21.02 32.04 10.89
CA LYS A 175 21.16 33.21 10.01
C LYS A 175 21.00 34.55 10.74
N GLY A 176 21.41 34.64 12.02
CA GLY A 176 21.14 35.80 12.87
C GLY A 176 22.17 36.18 13.94
N ASP A 177 23.23 35.42 14.18
CA ASP A 177 24.15 35.70 15.31
C ASP A 177 25.50 36.35 14.90
N TYR A 178 25.57 36.92 13.70
CA TYR A 178 26.72 37.75 13.27
C TYR A 178 26.47 39.25 13.42
N GLY A 179 25.27 39.66 13.87
CA GLY A 179 24.89 41.06 14.04
C GLY A 179 25.22 41.66 15.41
N GLU A 180 25.34 40.85 16.47
CA GLU A 180 25.43 41.35 17.84
C GLU A 180 26.87 41.53 18.36
N VAL A 181 27.88 40.95 17.69
CA VAL A 181 29.28 41.02 18.15
C VAL A 181 30.04 42.25 17.63
N LEU A 182 29.52 42.96 16.61
CA LEU A 182 30.19 44.16 16.06
C LEU A 182 29.80 45.46 16.79
N ALA A 183 28.75 45.45 17.62
CA ALA A 183 28.27 46.65 18.33
C ALA A 183 28.99 46.91 19.68
N THR A 184 29.81 45.98 20.18
CA THR A 184 30.51 46.11 21.47
C THR A 184 31.98 46.49 21.36
N MET A 185 32.52 46.71 20.16
CA MET A 185 33.84 47.33 19.97
C MET A 185 33.74 48.76 19.46
N LYS A 186 33.45 49.70 20.36
CA LYS A 186 33.93 51.08 20.20
C LYS A 186 34.29 51.65 21.57
N ALA A 187 35.57 51.54 21.88
CA ALA A 187 36.25 52.30 22.94
C ALA A 187 36.35 53.78 22.56
#